data_AF-A0A221W8Z4-F1
#
_entry.id   AF-A0A221W8Z4-F1
#
_cell.length_a   1.000
_cell.length_b   1.000
_cell.length_c   1.000
_cell.angle_alpha   90.00
_cell.angle_beta   90.00
_cell.angle_gamma   90.00
#
_symmetry.space_group_name_H-M   'P 1'
#
loop_
_entity.id
_entity.type
_entity.pdbx_description
1 polymer ?
#
loop_
_entity_poly.entity_id
_entity_poly.type
_entity_poly.pdbx_seq_one_letter_code
_entity_poly.pdbx_strand_id
1 'polypeptide(L)'
;MSIRRRIPWWLRFGLLVGLALVAWQQFDHWTTPEALRRASAQLGGTAAVVDPAEPGVLDVDRVRQVVGDRPILVAVLPEDTAENTYALCVEVVDRHPANLALVYQGTSGPAVCRGTAFPEPTTEGLSARDWLETLIVYARRSSEFRVDLDARDRTPQIEEFVLAFDAAVAKHYADGVERRVATPAPAQWWLVALGSAGLVLGVVAGFAILRLLGGRLASIASARRELRGTRMRQRTRLARLADLVSAEPPRPSASAAERRAEVAADYVRTLGRFESASTAADHREVETMLARMEQAMASETRVDSAGRRRSGGRRRGRRGGRH
;
A
#
# COMPACT_ATOMS: atom_id res chain seq x y z
N MET A 1 -16.43 5.91 29.12
CA MET A 1 -17.01 5.17 27.98
C MET A 1 -16.01 5.14 26.84
N SER A 2 -15.30 4.02 26.65
CA SER A 2 -14.34 3.88 25.55
C SER A 2 -15.09 3.54 24.26
N ILE A 3 -15.25 4.53 23.39
CA ILE A 3 -15.75 4.32 22.04
C ILE A 3 -14.61 3.64 21.25
N ARG A 4 -14.44 2.33 21.44
CA ARG A 4 -13.74 1.47 20.48
C ARG A 4 -14.63 1.43 19.23
N ARG A 5 -14.53 2.46 18.38
CA ARG A 5 -15.04 2.39 16.99
C ARG A 5 -14.29 1.24 16.32
N ARG A 6 -14.90 0.05 16.36
CA ARG A 6 -14.47 -1.11 15.60
C ARG A 6 -14.53 -0.68 14.14
N ILE A 7 -13.39 -0.68 13.46
CA ILE A 7 -13.35 -0.52 12.02
C ILE A 7 -14.35 -1.53 11.45
N PRO A 8 -15.33 -1.10 10.65
CA PRO A 8 -16.32 -1.99 10.08
C PRO A 8 -15.65 -3.17 9.38
N TRP A 9 -16.19 -4.37 9.59
CA TRP A 9 -15.57 -5.59 9.08
C TRP A 9 -15.41 -5.58 7.54
N TRP A 10 -16.34 -4.93 6.83
CA TRP A 10 -16.30 -4.76 5.37
C TRP A 10 -15.09 -3.95 4.89
N LEU A 11 -14.62 -2.95 5.66
CA LEU A 11 -13.41 -2.19 5.30
C LEU A 11 -12.16 -3.06 5.41
N ARG A 12 -12.09 -3.93 6.43
CA ARG A 12 -10.96 -4.86 6.60
C ARG A 12 -10.95 -5.92 5.50
N PHE A 13 -12.13 -6.45 5.18
CA PHE A 13 -12.29 -7.42 4.11
C PHE A 13 -11.90 -6.80 2.76
N GLY A 14 -12.39 -5.61 2.44
CA GLY A 14 -12.02 -4.90 1.21
C GLY A 14 -10.52 -4.61 1.10
N LEU A 15 -9.87 -4.20 2.21
CA LEU A 15 -8.43 -4.00 2.25
C LEU A 15 -7.65 -5.30 2.02
N LEU A 16 -8.04 -6.39 2.68
CA LEU A 16 -7.38 -7.69 2.53
C LEU A 16 -7.54 -8.26 1.12
N VAL A 17 -8.74 -8.18 0.56
CA VAL A 17 -9.00 -8.61 -0.82
C VAL A 17 -8.22 -7.76 -1.81
N GLY A 18 -8.17 -6.43 -1.62
CA GLY A 18 -7.37 -5.54 -2.45
C GLY A 18 -5.88 -5.85 -2.38
N LEU A 19 -5.33 -6.06 -1.18
CA LEU A 19 -3.93 -6.46 -0.99
C LEU A 19 -3.64 -7.84 -1.60
N ALA A 20 -4.55 -8.80 -1.46
CA ALA A 20 -4.40 -10.13 -2.06
C ALA A 20 -4.42 -10.07 -3.59
N LEU A 21 -5.30 -9.27 -4.20
CA LEU A 21 -5.33 -9.06 -5.65
C LEU A 21 -4.06 -8.39 -6.17
N VAL A 22 -3.57 -7.36 -5.47
CA VAL A 22 -2.31 -6.70 -5.83
C VAL A 22 -1.14 -7.68 -5.68
N ALA A 23 -1.06 -8.42 -4.58
CA ALA A 23 -0.02 -9.42 -4.36
C ALA A 23 -0.05 -10.53 -5.43
N TRP A 24 -1.25 -10.97 -5.83
CA TRP A 24 -1.41 -11.99 -6.87
C TRP A 24 -0.98 -11.47 -8.25
N GLN A 25 -1.41 -10.26 -8.64
CA GLN A 25 -0.95 -9.64 -9.89
C GLN A 25 0.56 -9.41 -9.92
N GLN A 26 1.14 -9.02 -8.79
CA GLN A 26 2.59 -8.86 -8.68
C GLN A 26 3.31 -10.21 -8.77
N PHE A 27 2.75 -11.30 -8.28
CA PHE A 27 3.41 -12.61 -8.36
C PHE A 27 3.64 -13.08 -9.80
N ASP A 28 2.63 -12.95 -10.67
CA ASP A 28 2.78 -13.24 -12.12
C ASP A 28 3.76 -12.27 -12.81
N HIS A 29 3.89 -11.03 -12.34
CA HIS A 29 4.84 -10.07 -12.88
C HIS A 29 6.31 -10.37 -12.53
N TRP A 30 6.56 -11.12 -11.46
CA TRP A 30 7.91 -11.38 -10.98
C TRP A 30 8.50 -12.67 -11.55
N THR A 31 7.67 -13.61 -11.99
CA THR A 31 8.14 -14.92 -12.47
C THR A 31 8.36 -14.98 -13.98
N THR A 32 7.67 -14.15 -14.77
CA THR A 32 7.79 -14.18 -16.24
C THR A 32 8.47 -12.91 -16.77
N PRO A 33 9.52 -13.03 -17.60
CA PRO A 33 10.16 -11.88 -18.23
C PRO A 33 9.17 -11.01 -19.00
N GLU A 34 9.28 -9.69 -18.86
CA GLU A 34 8.33 -8.75 -19.49
C GLU A 34 8.31 -8.86 -21.02
N ALA A 35 9.46 -9.13 -21.64
CA ALA A 35 9.57 -9.40 -23.08
C ALA A 35 8.73 -10.61 -23.50
N LEU A 36 8.84 -11.73 -22.78
CA LEU A 36 8.07 -12.94 -23.05
C LEU A 36 6.56 -12.73 -22.87
N ARG A 37 6.15 -12.01 -21.83
CA ARG A 37 4.74 -11.69 -21.60
C ARG A 37 4.15 -10.85 -22.73
N ARG A 38 4.89 -9.82 -23.18
CA ARG A 38 4.47 -8.98 -24.31
C ARG A 38 4.42 -9.78 -25.61
N ALA A 39 5.44 -10.59 -25.89
CA ALA A 39 5.47 -11.45 -27.07
C ALA A 39 4.31 -12.45 -27.07
N SER A 40 4.09 -13.17 -25.97
CA SER A 40 3.01 -14.16 -25.84
C SER A 40 1.62 -13.56 -26.03
N ALA A 41 1.39 -12.35 -25.50
CA ALA A 41 0.13 -11.63 -25.69
C ALA A 41 -0.11 -11.26 -27.15
N GLN A 42 0.94 -10.83 -27.87
CA GLN A 42 0.85 -10.49 -29.28
C GLN A 42 0.67 -11.73 -30.17
N LEU A 43 1.33 -12.84 -29.85
CA LEU A 43 1.24 -14.11 -30.60
C LEU A 43 -0.18 -14.70 -30.63
N GLY A 44 -1.09 -14.28 -29.74
CA GLY A 44 -2.50 -14.63 -29.85
C GLY A 44 -3.16 -14.11 -31.14
N GLY A 45 -2.70 -12.96 -31.66
CA GLY A 45 -3.23 -12.33 -32.87
C GLY A 45 -2.33 -12.41 -34.11
N THR A 46 -1.06 -12.81 -33.98
CA THR A 46 -0.08 -12.84 -35.08
C THR A 46 0.79 -14.10 -35.03
N ALA A 47 1.29 -14.54 -36.19
CA ALA A 47 2.22 -15.67 -36.30
C ALA A 47 3.63 -15.36 -35.78
N ALA A 48 4.04 -14.09 -35.85
CA ALA A 48 5.40 -13.70 -35.50
C ALA A 48 5.46 -12.36 -34.78
N VAL A 49 6.41 -12.27 -33.85
CA VAL A 49 6.73 -11.09 -33.03
C VAL A 49 8.25 -11.00 -32.86
N VAL A 50 8.78 -9.79 -32.94
CA VAL A 50 10.18 -9.47 -32.64
C VAL A 50 10.20 -8.42 -31.55
N ASP A 51 10.98 -8.64 -30.49
CA ASP A 51 11.18 -7.62 -29.47
C ASP A 51 11.90 -6.40 -30.06
N PRO A 52 11.49 -5.17 -29.73
CA PRO A 52 12.14 -3.95 -30.22
C PRO A 52 13.65 -3.85 -29.96
N ALA A 53 14.17 -4.57 -28.96
CA ALA A 53 15.60 -4.62 -28.68
C ALA A 53 16.40 -5.46 -29.70
N GLU A 54 15.75 -6.29 -30.51
CA GLU A 54 16.37 -7.20 -31.48
C GLU A 54 15.98 -6.92 -32.95
N PRO A 55 16.18 -5.68 -33.46
CA PRO A 55 15.80 -5.35 -34.82
C PRO A 55 16.66 -6.12 -35.84
N GLY A 56 16.04 -6.54 -36.94
CA GLY A 56 16.72 -7.17 -38.06
C GLY A 56 17.13 -8.63 -37.85
N VAL A 57 16.76 -9.24 -36.72
CA VAL A 57 16.88 -10.70 -36.55
C VAL A 57 15.86 -11.43 -37.43
N LEU A 58 14.68 -10.84 -37.67
CA LEU A 58 13.67 -11.36 -38.60
C LEU A 58 13.03 -10.23 -39.39
N ASP A 59 12.72 -10.50 -40.66
CA ASP A 59 11.68 -9.81 -41.42
C ASP A 59 10.32 -10.36 -40.97
N VAL A 60 9.70 -9.65 -40.02
CA VAL A 60 8.45 -10.08 -39.39
C VAL A 60 7.31 -10.23 -40.40
N ASP A 61 7.24 -9.35 -41.40
CA ASP A 61 6.16 -9.37 -42.37
C ASP A 61 6.32 -10.54 -43.33
N ARG A 62 7.56 -10.83 -43.74
CA ARG A 62 7.88 -12.04 -44.50
C ARG A 62 7.58 -13.30 -43.71
N VAL A 63 7.99 -13.37 -42.44
CA VAL A 63 7.69 -14.53 -41.58
C VAL A 63 6.19 -14.73 -41.42
N ARG A 64 5.42 -13.65 -41.19
CA ARG A 64 3.94 -13.73 -41.13
C ARG A 64 3.35 -14.27 -42.42
N GLN A 65 3.86 -13.84 -43.57
CA GLN A 65 3.42 -14.31 -44.87
C GLN A 65 3.73 -15.80 -45.08
N VAL A 66 4.95 -16.23 -44.75
CA VAL A 66 5.41 -17.60 -44.96
C VAL A 66 4.70 -18.56 -44.00
N VAL A 67 4.62 -18.22 -42.71
CA VAL A 67 3.92 -19.03 -41.71
C VAL A 67 2.42 -19.07 -41.98
N GLY A 68 1.82 -17.90 -42.27
CA GLY A 68 0.39 -17.78 -42.53
C GLY A 68 -0.47 -18.20 -41.33
N ASP A 69 -1.38 -19.12 -41.60
CA ASP A 69 -2.34 -19.69 -40.64
C ASP A 69 -1.91 -21.07 -40.10
N ARG A 70 -0.68 -21.50 -40.39
CA ARG A 70 -0.13 -22.71 -39.79
C ARG A 70 -0.06 -22.57 -38.25
N PRO A 71 -0.17 -23.67 -37.50
CA PRO A 71 -0.05 -23.68 -36.04
C PRO A 71 1.41 -23.55 -35.59
N ILE A 72 2.09 -22.51 -36.09
CA ILE A 72 3.47 -22.16 -35.81
C ILE A 72 3.49 -20.73 -35.30
N LEU A 73 4.18 -20.51 -34.19
CA LEU A 73 4.42 -19.22 -33.57
C LEU A 73 5.92 -18.95 -33.57
N VAL A 74 6.31 -17.72 -33.90
CA VAL A 74 7.71 -17.31 -33.93
C VAL A 74 7.91 -16.10 -33.01
N ALA A 75 8.85 -16.21 -32.07
CA ALA A 75 9.21 -15.10 -31.19
C ALA A 75 10.72 -14.85 -31.23
N VAL A 76 11.12 -13.59 -31.35
CA VAL A 76 12.49 -13.15 -31.04
C VAL A 76 12.45 -12.36 -29.75
N LEU A 77 13.18 -12.86 -28.76
CA LEU A 77 13.33 -12.25 -27.44
C LEU A 77 14.75 -11.68 -27.28
N PRO A 78 14.94 -10.71 -26.38
CA PRO A 78 16.26 -10.16 -26.08
C PRO A 78 17.24 -11.23 -25.56
N GLU A 79 18.52 -11.14 -25.97
CA GLU A 79 19.58 -12.06 -25.50
C GLU A 79 19.82 -12.02 -23.99
N ASP A 80 19.54 -10.89 -23.34
CA ASP A 80 19.74 -10.66 -21.90
C ASP A 80 18.62 -11.26 -21.03
N THR A 81 17.64 -11.93 -21.63
CA THR A 81 16.64 -12.69 -20.88
C THR A 81 17.37 -13.83 -20.16
N ALA A 82 17.52 -13.73 -18.83
CA ALA A 82 18.35 -14.63 -18.00
C ALA A 82 17.96 -16.13 -18.01
N GLU A 83 16.89 -16.47 -18.73
CA GLU A 83 16.38 -17.83 -18.88
C GLU A 83 16.91 -18.51 -20.14
N ASN A 84 17.03 -19.83 -20.07
CA ASN A 84 17.35 -20.66 -21.24
C ASN A 84 16.24 -20.52 -22.31
N THR A 85 16.61 -20.36 -23.57
CA THR A 85 15.71 -20.28 -24.74
C THR A 85 14.65 -21.37 -24.75
N TYR A 86 14.99 -22.59 -24.32
CA TYR A 86 14.03 -23.70 -24.23
C TYR A 86 12.95 -23.47 -23.18
N ALA A 87 13.28 -22.90 -22.02
CA ALA A 87 12.29 -22.59 -20.98
C ALA A 87 11.30 -21.51 -21.46
N LEU A 88 11.81 -20.47 -22.12
CA LEU A 88 11.00 -19.43 -22.74
C LEU A 88 10.07 -20.01 -23.81
N CYS A 89 10.56 -20.97 -24.58
CA CYS A 89 9.81 -21.68 -25.61
C CYS A 89 8.69 -22.56 -25.03
N VAL A 90 8.95 -23.30 -23.94
CA VAL A 90 7.92 -24.03 -23.18
C VAL A 90 6.84 -23.07 -22.68
N GLU A 91 7.24 -21.93 -22.12
CA GLU A 91 6.31 -20.93 -21.64
C GLU A 91 5.43 -20.30 -22.75
N VAL A 92 5.92 -20.18 -23.98
CA VAL A 92 5.11 -19.74 -25.12
C VAL A 92 4.05 -20.79 -25.45
N VAL A 93 4.44 -22.06 -25.55
CA VAL A 93 3.49 -23.12 -25.92
C VAL A 93 2.51 -23.47 -24.81
N ASP A 94 2.85 -23.25 -23.54
CA ASP A 94 1.90 -23.39 -22.42
C ASP A 94 0.74 -22.40 -22.52
N ARG A 95 1.00 -21.21 -23.06
CA ARG A 95 -0.03 -20.18 -23.33
C ARG A 95 -0.77 -20.40 -24.66
N HIS A 96 -0.17 -21.17 -25.56
CA HIS A 96 -0.68 -21.45 -26.91
C HIS A 96 -0.66 -22.96 -27.21
N PRO A 97 -1.39 -23.79 -26.44
CA PRO A 97 -1.16 -25.24 -26.35
C PRO A 97 -1.42 -26.00 -27.64
N ALA A 98 -2.15 -25.43 -28.61
CA ALA A 98 -2.42 -26.05 -29.90
C ALA A 98 -1.35 -25.74 -30.98
N ASN A 99 -0.25 -25.05 -30.63
CA ASN A 99 0.74 -24.59 -31.60
C ASN A 99 2.15 -25.16 -31.33
N LEU A 100 2.99 -25.10 -32.36
CA LEU A 100 4.45 -25.14 -32.22
C LEU A 100 4.97 -23.73 -31.99
N ALA A 101 6.04 -23.59 -31.21
CA ALA A 101 6.76 -22.33 -31.06
C ALA A 101 8.22 -22.49 -31.50
N LEU A 102 8.71 -21.48 -32.23
CA LEU A 102 10.14 -21.25 -32.50
C LEU A 102 10.52 -19.96 -31.77
N VAL A 103 11.38 -20.09 -30.76
CA VAL A 103 11.84 -18.95 -29.97
C VAL A 103 13.33 -18.73 -30.17
N TYR A 104 13.69 -17.52 -30.54
CA TYR A 104 15.06 -17.04 -30.65
C TYR A 104 15.39 -16.11 -29.48
N GLN A 105 16.63 -16.13 -29.03
CA GLN A 105 17.23 -15.09 -28.20
C GLN A 105 18.33 -14.42 -29.04
N GLY A 106 18.04 -13.21 -29.53
CA GLY A 106 18.85 -12.52 -30.55
C GLY A 106 19.24 -13.42 -31.71
N THR A 107 20.54 -13.63 -31.89
CA THR A 107 21.07 -14.42 -33.03
C THR A 107 21.32 -15.89 -32.74
N SER A 108 21.06 -16.34 -31.51
CA SER A 108 21.25 -17.73 -31.11
C SER A 108 20.31 -18.68 -31.88
N GLY A 109 20.67 -19.97 -31.92
CA GLY A 109 19.81 -20.99 -32.52
C GLY A 109 18.43 -21.06 -31.83
N PRO A 110 17.35 -21.36 -32.57
CA PRO A 110 16.02 -21.37 -31.99
C PRO A 110 15.83 -22.57 -31.05
N ALA A 111 15.06 -22.37 -29.99
CA ALA A 111 14.36 -23.47 -29.33
C ALA A 111 13.05 -23.75 -30.08
N VAL A 112 12.74 -25.02 -30.27
CA VAL A 112 11.49 -25.47 -30.89
C VAL A 112 10.71 -26.31 -29.89
N CYS A 113 9.46 -25.93 -29.61
CA CYS A 113 8.61 -26.60 -28.63
C CYS A 113 7.24 -26.90 -29.21
N ARG A 114 6.62 -27.95 -28.68
CA ARG A 114 5.25 -28.36 -28.99
C ARG A 114 4.35 -28.10 -27.80
N GLY A 115 3.21 -27.46 -28.05
CA GLY A 115 2.16 -27.33 -27.05
C GLY A 115 1.48 -28.66 -26.71
N THR A 116 0.94 -28.73 -25.51
CA THR A 116 0.32 -29.96 -24.97
C THR A 116 -0.95 -30.40 -25.69
N ALA A 117 -1.61 -29.49 -26.42
CA ALA A 117 -2.80 -29.76 -27.22
C ALA A 117 -2.52 -29.87 -28.73
N PHE A 118 -1.25 -29.84 -29.14
CA PHE A 118 -0.89 -30.11 -30.54
C PHE A 118 -1.14 -31.59 -30.85
N PRO A 119 -1.82 -31.92 -31.97
CA PRO A 119 -2.29 -33.28 -32.22
C PRO A 119 -1.15 -34.29 -32.36
N GLU A 120 -1.46 -35.55 -32.08
CA GLU A 120 -0.56 -36.67 -32.36
C GLU A 120 -0.62 -37.03 -33.86
N PRO A 121 0.48 -37.49 -34.46
CA PRO A 121 0.49 -37.90 -35.86
C PRO A 121 -0.40 -39.13 -36.07
N THR A 122 -0.97 -39.27 -37.26
CA THR A 122 -1.81 -40.41 -37.63
C THR A 122 -1.01 -41.66 -37.99
N THR A 123 0.33 -41.57 -38.02
CA THR A 123 1.23 -42.69 -38.29
C THR A 123 1.38 -43.56 -37.04
N GLU A 124 1.02 -44.83 -37.13
CA GLU A 124 1.11 -45.77 -36.00
C GLU A 124 2.56 -45.90 -35.49
N GLY A 125 2.73 -45.86 -34.17
CA GLY A 125 4.03 -46.01 -33.51
C GLY A 125 4.93 -44.77 -33.54
N LEU A 126 4.50 -43.66 -34.15
CA LEU A 126 5.22 -42.38 -34.10
C LEU A 126 4.58 -41.47 -33.06
N SER A 127 5.33 -41.04 -32.05
CA SER A 127 4.83 -40.00 -31.14
C SER A 127 5.01 -38.61 -31.76
N ALA A 128 4.22 -37.63 -31.31
CA ALA A 128 4.41 -36.24 -31.71
C ALA A 128 5.76 -35.67 -31.30
N ARG A 129 6.37 -36.22 -30.24
CA ARG A 129 7.75 -35.89 -29.85
C ARG A 129 8.74 -36.38 -30.91
N ASP A 130 8.66 -37.65 -31.30
CA ASP A 130 9.55 -38.25 -32.31
C ASP A 130 9.36 -37.57 -33.68
N TRP A 131 8.11 -37.21 -33.99
CA TRP A 131 7.76 -36.42 -35.15
C TRP A 131 8.41 -35.02 -35.11
N LEU A 132 8.34 -34.32 -33.96
CA LEU A 132 8.98 -33.01 -33.79
C LEU A 132 10.50 -33.10 -33.92
N GLU A 133 11.12 -34.12 -33.30
CA GLU A 133 12.57 -34.37 -33.42
C GLU A 133 12.96 -34.60 -34.88
N THR A 134 12.16 -35.38 -35.62
CA THR A 134 12.35 -35.61 -37.07
C THR A 134 12.21 -34.31 -37.88
N LEU A 135 11.19 -33.50 -37.59
CA LEU A 135 10.97 -32.21 -38.21
C LEU A 135 12.18 -31.27 -38.00
N ILE A 136 12.68 -31.16 -36.77
CA ILE A 136 13.84 -30.34 -36.43
C ILE A 136 15.08 -30.78 -37.22
N VAL A 137 15.32 -32.09 -37.32
CA VAL A 137 16.44 -32.65 -38.10
C VAL A 137 16.30 -32.31 -39.58
N TYR A 138 15.10 -32.43 -40.16
CA TYR A 138 14.87 -32.09 -41.57
C TYR A 138 15.02 -30.59 -41.84
N ALA A 139 14.45 -29.74 -40.99
CA ALA A 139 14.60 -28.29 -41.09
C ALA A 139 16.08 -27.87 -41.00
N ARG A 140 16.83 -28.43 -40.04
CA ARG A 140 18.25 -28.16 -39.87
C ARG A 140 19.05 -28.58 -41.10
N ARG A 141 18.85 -29.81 -41.59
CA ARG A 141 19.56 -30.34 -42.75
C ARG A 141 19.26 -29.56 -44.03
N SER A 142 18.03 -29.09 -44.20
CA SER A 142 17.68 -28.22 -45.33
C SER A 142 18.36 -26.84 -45.22
N SER A 143 18.41 -26.30 -44.00
CA SER A 143 19.03 -25.00 -43.72
C SER A 143 20.52 -24.96 -44.05
N GLU A 144 21.25 -26.07 -43.86
CA GLU A 144 22.69 -26.17 -44.15
C GLU A 144 23.07 -25.81 -45.60
N PHE A 145 22.14 -25.92 -46.56
CA PHE A 145 22.42 -25.65 -47.97
C PHE A 145 21.89 -24.31 -48.47
N ARG A 146 21.01 -23.65 -47.71
CA ARG A 146 20.26 -22.47 -48.18
C ARG A 146 20.32 -21.27 -47.25
N VAL A 147 20.77 -21.46 -46.02
CA VAL A 147 20.82 -20.42 -44.99
C VAL A 147 22.28 -20.12 -44.65
N ASP A 148 22.64 -18.85 -44.75
CA ASP A 148 23.85 -18.35 -44.12
C ASP A 148 23.66 -18.31 -42.59
N LEU A 149 24.33 -19.21 -41.87
CA LEU A 149 24.25 -19.30 -40.42
C LEU A 149 24.95 -18.12 -39.71
N ASP A 150 25.84 -17.41 -40.41
CA ASP A 150 26.54 -16.24 -39.90
C ASP A 150 25.74 -14.95 -40.13
N ALA A 151 24.71 -14.98 -40.99
CA ALA A 151 23.80 -13.87 -41.19
C ALA A 151 22.93 -13.61 -39.95
N ARG A 152 22.75 -12.33 -39.61
CA ARG A 152 21.86 -11.91 -38.52
C ARG A 152 20.39 -12.23 -38.79
N ASP A 153 19.97 -12.10 -40.05
CA ASP A 153 18.59 -12.38 -40.46
C ASP A 153 18.32 -13.90 -40.45
N ARG A 154 17.41 -14.33 -39.59
CA ARG A 154 16.99 -15.72 -39.39
C ARG A 154 15.74 -16.08 -40.20
N THR A 155 15.19 -15.15 -40.99
CA THR A 155 14.01 -15.38 -41.83
C THR A 155 14.16 -16.63 -42.72
N PRO A 156 15.29 -16.86 -43.42
CA PRO A 156 15.45 -18.06 -44.24
C PRO A 156 15.39 -19.37 -43.45
N GLN A 157 15.84 -19.39 -42.19
CA GLN A 157 15.73 -20.59 -41.35
C GLN A 157 14.27 -20.95 -41.06
N ILE A 158 13.41 -19.94 -40.87
CA ILE A 158 11.98 -20.16 -40.66
C ILE A 158 11.32 -20.62 -41.95
N GLU A 159 11.73 -20.08 -43.11
CA GLU A 159 11.23 -20.58 -44.40
C GLU A 159 11.51 -22.08 -44.57
N GLU A 160 12.74 -22.51 -44.26
CA GLU A 160 13.12 -23.93 -44.29
C GLU A 160 12.35 -24.77 -43.27
N PHE A 161 12.12 -24.23 -42.06
CA PHE A 161 11.31 -24.91 -41.05
C PHE A 161 9.85 -25.09 -41.50
N VAL A 162 9.24 -24.05 -42.09
CA VAL A 162 7.87 -24.11 -42.60
C VAL A 162 7.74 -25.11 -43.75
N LEU A 163 8.73 -25.16 -44.66
CA LEU A 163 8.77 -26.16 -45.73
C LEU A 163 8.90 -27.58 -45.17
N ALA A 164 9.77 -27.79 -44.19
CA ALA A 164 9.92 -29.08 -43.52
C ALA A 164 8.65 -29.47 -42.76
N PHE A 165 7.97 -28.50 -42.13
CA PHE A 165 6.70 -28.70 -41.44
C PHE A 165 5.62 -29.16 -42.42
N ASP A 166 5.45 -28.46 -43.54
CA ASP A 166 4.44 -28.80 -44.55
C ASP A 166 4.67 -30.21 -45.10
N ALA A 167 5.93 -30.57 -45.39
CA ALA A 167 6.29 -31.91 -45.84
C ALA A 167 6.04 -32.99 -44.78
N ALA A 168 6.38 -32.70 -43.52
CA ALA A 168 6.19 -33.63 -42.41
C ALA A 168 4.71 -33.81 -42.05
N VAL A 169 3.91 -32.75 -42.11
CA VAL A 169 2.45 -32.79 -41.90
C VAL A 169 1.78 -33.60 -42.98
N ALA A 170 2.08 -33.31 -44.25
CA ALA A 170 1.50 -34.05 -45.39
C ALA A 170 1.81 -35.56 -45.34
N LYS A 171 2.94 -35.95 -44.75
CA LYS A 171 3.35 -37.34 -44.59
C LYS A 171 2.69 -38.04 -43.39
N HIS A 172 2.55 -37.34 -42.26
CA HIS A 172 2.24 -37.96 -40.97
C HIS A 172 0.86 -37.61 -40.40
N TYR A 173 0.11 -36.71 -41.05
CA TYR A 173 -1.25 -36.31 -40.65
C TYR A 173 -2.16 -36.41 -41.87
N ALA A 174 -2.98 -37.46 -41.93
CA ALA A 174 -3.84 -37.76 -43.10
C ALA A 174 -4.78 -36.59 -43.46
N ASP A 175 -5.35 -35.93 -42.45
CA ASP A 175 -6.26 -34.79 -42.61
C ASP A 175 -5.56 -33.43 -42.43
N GLY A 176 -4.23 -33.43 -42.33
CA GLY A 176 -3.44 -32.26 -41.95
C GLY A 176 -3.54 -31.92 -40.46
N VAL A 177 -3.09 -30.72 -40.11
CA VAL A 177 -3.18 -30.16 -38.74
C VAL A 177 -4.13 -28.97 -38.76
N GLU A 178 -4.90 -28.80 -37.70
CA GLU A 178 -5.80 -27.66 -37.55
C GLU A 178 -5.03 -26.33 -37.68
N ARG A 179 -5.58 -25.42 -38.48
CA ARG A 179 -5.01 -24.09 -38.70
C ARG A 179 -5.19 -23.23 -37.46
N ARG A 180 -4.21 -22.37 -37.19
CA ARG A 180 -4.30 -21.40 -36.11
C ARG A 180 -5.46 -20.45 -36.39
N VAL A 181 -6.42 -20.42 -35.47
CA VAL A 181 -7.40 -19.33 -35.41
C VAL A 181 -6.73 -18.19 -34.65
N ALA A 182 -6.62 -17.01 -35.27
CA ALA A 182 -6.18 -15.82 -34.54
C ALA A 182 -7.17 -15.57 -33.40
N THR A 183 -6.73 -15.78 -32.17
CA THR A 183 -7.57 -15.55 -31.01
C THR A 183 -7.65 -14.03 -30.85
N PRO A 184 -8.82 -13.40 -31.08
CA PRO A 184 -8.93 -11.98 -30.80
C PRO A 184 -8.54 -11.79 -29.33
N ALA A 185 -7.62 -10.86 -29.07
CA ALA A 185 -7.24 -10.53 -27.70
C ALA A 185 -8.57 -10.31 -26.93
N PRO A 186 -8.85 -11.11 -25.89
CA PRO A 186 -10.15 -11.03 -25.21
C PRO A 186 -10.33 -9.58 -24.82
N ALA A 187 -11.46 -8.96 -25.19
CA ALA A 187 -11.63 -7.51 -25.07
C ALA A 187 -11.36 -7.09 -23.61
N GLN A 188 -10.15 -6.60 -23.34
CA GLN A 188 -9.63 -6.42 -21.97
C GLN A 188 -10.25 -5.19 -21.30
N TRP A 189 -11.25 -4.56 -21.91
CA TRP A 189 -11.91 -3.37 -21.39
C TRP A 189 -12.48 -3.61 -19.98
N TRP A 190 -12.95 -4.83 -19.68
CA TRP A 190 -13.47 -5.16 -18.35
C TRP A 190 -12.34 -5.28 -17.30
N LEU A 191 -11.16 -5.79 -17.67
CA LEU A 191 -9.97 -5.81 -16.81
C LEU A 191 -9.44 -4.39 -16.58
N VAL A 192 -9.41 -3.57 -17.63
CA VAL A 192 -9.05 -2.15 -17.52
C VAL A 192 -10.06 -1.40 -16.65
N ALA A 193 -11.36 -1.67 -16.80
CA ALA A 193 -12.42 -1.08 -15.98
C ALA A 193 -12.32 -1.52 -14.51
N LEU A 194 -12.10 -2.81 -14.25
CA LEU A 194 -11.89 -3.35 -12.90
C LEU A 194 -10.62 -2.79 -12.26
N GLY A 195 -9.51 -2.71 -13.01
CA GLY A 195 -8.27 -2.12 -12.54
C GLY A 195 -8.43 -0.64 -12.20
N SER A 196 -9.13 0.12 -13.07
CA SER A 196 -9.45 1.53 -12.83
C SER A 196 -10.34 1.72 -11.62
N ALA A 197 -11.39 0.91 -11.48
CA ALA A 197 -12.29 0.93 -10.33
C ALA A 197 -11.55 0.57 -9.03
N GLY A 198 -10.67 -0.43 -9.07
CA GLY A 198 -9.80 -0.82 -7.96
C GLY A 198 -8.88 0.32 -7.52
N LEU A 199 -8.29 1.03 -8.48
CA LEU A 199 -7.44 2.20 -8.20
C LEU A 199 -8.24 3.33 -7.53
N VAL A 200 -9.42 3.66 -8.06
CA VAL A 200 -10.31 4.69 -7.47
C VAL A 200 -10.73 4.30 -6.05
N LEU A 201 -11.18 3.06 -5.84
CA LEU A 201 -11.56 2.56 -4.52
C LEU A 201 -10.39 2.57 -3.54
N GLY A 202 -9.18 2.21 -4.00
CA GLY A 202 -7.95 2.27 -3.21
C GLY A 202 -7.61 3.69 -2.75
N VAL A 203 -7.70 4.67 -3.66
CA VAL A 203 -7.47 6.09 -3.35
C VAL A 203 -8.51 6.61 -2.35
N VAL A 204 -9.79 6.30 -2.56
CA VAL A 204 -10.88 6.71 -1.65
C VAL A 204 -10.70 6.09 -0.27
N ALA A 205 -10.36 4.80 -0.20
CA ALA A 205 -10.08 4.11 1.06
C ALA A 205 -8.87 4.71 1.78
N GLY A 206 -7.79 5.00 1.04
CA GLY A 206 -6.60 5.67 1.57
C GLY A 206 -6.92 7.05 2.16
N PHE A 207 -7.71 7.85 1.44
CA PHE A 207 -8.16 9.16 1.92
C PHE A 207 -9.06 9.05 3.16
N ALA A 208 -9.97 8.07 3.20
CA ALA A 208 -10.81 7.81 4.36
C ALA A 208 -9.98 7.43 5.60
N ILE A 209 -8.96 6.58 5.42
CA ILE A 209 -8.02 6.20 6.49
C ILE A 209 -7.24 7.43 6.98
N LEU A 210 -6.69 8.23 6.07
CA LEU A 210 -5.98 9.47 6.41
C LEU A 210 -6.89 10.46 7.14
N ARG A 211 -8.15 10.62 6.71
CA ARG A 211 -9.12 11.50 7.37
C ARG A 211 -9.48 11.02 8.76
N LEU A 212 -9.62 9.70 8.97
CA LEU A 212 -9.87 9.11 10.29
C LEU A 212 -8.66 9.28 11.23
N LEU A 213 -7.44 9.07 10.72
CA LEU A 213 -6.20 9.29 11.46
C LEU A 213 -6.02 10.78 11.82
N GLY A 214 -6.21 11.67 10.85
CA GLY A 214 -6.14 13.12 11.02
C GLY A 214 -7.16 13.63 12.04
N GLY A 215 -8.41 13.17 11.96
CA GLY A 215 -9.45 13.52 12.94
C GLY A 215 -9.11 13.07 14.36
N ARG A 216 -8.51 11.89 14.53
CA ARG A 216 -8.04 11.42 15.84
C ARG A 216 -6.88 12.27 16.36
N LEU A 217 -5.88 12.57 15.53
CA LEU A 217 -4.77 13.43 15.92
C LEU A 217 -5.25 14.85 16.29
N ALA A 218 -6.19 15.41 15.52
CA ALA A 218 -6.79 16.71 15.81
C ALA A 218 -7.55 16.70 17.15
N SER A 219 -8.30 15.64 17.46
CA SER A 219 -9.02 15.50 18.74
C SER A 219 -8.07 15.39 19.94
N ILE A 220 -6.92 14.74 19.78
CA ILE A 220 -5.89 14.67 20.82
C ILE A 220 -5.23 16.05 20.99
N ALA A 221 -4.98 16.76 19.89
CA ALA A 221 -4.41 18.10 19.93
C ALA A 221 -5.34 19.12 20.59
N SER A 222 -6.66 19.07 20.33
CA SER A 222 -7.63 19.95 20.98
C SER A 222 -7.74 19.67 22.49
N ALA A 223 -7.81 18.39 22.90
CA ALA A 223 -7.82 18.02 24.31
C ALA A 223 -6.56 18.50 25.05
N ARG A 224 -5.38 18.41 24.41
CA ARG A 224 -4.13 18.95 24.97
C ARG A 224 -4.15 20.48 25.08
N ARG A 225 -4.75 21.19 24.13
CA ARG A 225 -4.88 22.66 24.18
C ARG A 225 -5.79 23.10 25.32
N GLU A 226 -6.93 22.44 25.52
CA GLU A 226 -7.82 22.71 26.66
C GLU A 226 -7.11 22.48 28.00
N LEU A 227 -6.42 21.34 28.16
CA LEU A 227 -5.65 21.05 29.37
C LEU A 227 -4.57 22.10 29.65
N ARG A 228 -3.87 22.59 28.62
CA ARG A 228 -2.90 23.69 28.77
C ARG A 228 -3.57 24.98 29.26
N GLY A 229 -4.74 25.32 28.71
CA GLY A 229 -5.51 26.48 29.14
C GLY A 229 -5.96 26.39 30.60
N THR A 230 -6.50 25.23 31.01
CA THR A 230 -6.91 24.97 32.39
C THR A 230 -5.71 25.05 33.35
N ARG A 231 -4.57 24.43 32.98
CA ARG A 231 -3.35 24.47 33.79
C ARG A 231 -2.82 25.89 33.98
N MET A 232 -2.86 26.73 32.94
CA MET A 232 -2.46 28.15 33.06
C MET A 232 -3.36 28.91 34.04
N ARG A 233 -4.68 28.77 33.93
CA ARG A 233 -5.64 29.44 34.85
C ARG A 233 -5.42 29.03 36.30
N GLN A 234 -5.24 27.74 36.55
CA GLN A 234 -4.97 27.20 37.88
C GLN A 234 -3.65 27.71 38.45
N ARG A 235 -2.60 27.77 37.62
CA ARG A 235 -1.30 28.33 38.02
C ARG A 235 -1.41 29.79 38.44
N THR A 236 -2.17 30.60 37.71
CA THR A 236 -2.40 32.02 38.08
C THR A 236 -3.15 32.16 39.40
N ARG A 237 -4.13 31.29 39.67
CA ARG A 237 -4.86 31.29 40.96
C ARG A 237 -3.97 30.83 42.11
N LEU A 238 -3.18 29.77 41.92
CA LEU A 238 -2.19 29.31 42.90
C LEU A 238 -1.17 30.40 43.23
N ALA A 239 -0.65 31.13 42.24
CA ALA A 239 0.27 32.24 42.48
C ALA A 239 -0.35 33.33 43.36
N ARG A 240 -1.61 33.72 43.10
CA ARG A 240 -2.33 34.68 43.94
C ARG A 240 -2.57 34.17 45.37
N LEU A 241 -2.88 32.88 45.51
CA LEU A 241 -3.04 32.26 46.83
C LEU A 241 -1.72 32.22 47.59
N ALA A 242 -0.60 31.98 46.91
CA ALA A 242 0.74 32.03 47.50
C ALA A 242 1.02 33.41 48.09
N ASP A 243 0.79 34.49 47.32
CA ASP A 243 0.99 35.86 47.77
C ASP A 243 0.15 36.20 49.02
N LEU A 244 -1.08 35.67 49.09
CA LEU A 244 -1.99 35.87 50.22
C LEU A 244 -1.57 35.08 51.47
N VAL A 245 -1.11 33.83 51.30
CA VAL A 245 -0.65 32.98 52.40
C VAL A 245 0.68 33.50 52.96
N SER A 246 1.56 34.02 52.11
CA SER A 246 2.86 34.58 52.50
C SER A 246 2.79 36.00 53.07
N ALA A 247 1.64 36.67 53.03
CA ALA A 247 1.48 38.01 53.59
C ALA A 247 1.48 37.99 55.13
N GLU A 248 2.62 38.35 55.74
CA GLU A 248 2.81 38.45 57.19
C GLU A 248 1.93 39.57 57.78
N PRO A 249 1.09 39.31 58.79
CA PRO A 249 0.31 40.34 59.44
C PRO A 249 1.14 41.02 60.55
N PRO A 250 0.94 42.31 60.83
CA PRO A 250 1.82 43.04 61.73
C PRO A 250 1.85 42.54 63.18
N ARG A 251 0.81 41.81 63.68
CA ARG A 251 0.78 41.08 64.97
C ARG A 251 -0.33 40.01 64.99
N PRO A 252 -0.06 38.72 64.74
CA PRO A 252 -1.08 37.68 64.80
C PRO A 252 -1.45 37.30 66.24
N SER A 253 -2.72 37.01 66.50
CA SER A 253 -3.15 36.28 67.70
C SER A 253 -2.81 34.78 67.54
N ALA A 254 -2.62 34.05 68.65
CA ALA A 254 -2.27 32.62 68.60
C ALA A 254 -3.25 31.78 67.74
N SER A 255 -4.57 32.03 67.88
CA SER A 255 -5.59 31.32 67.09
C SER A 255 -5.65 31.76 65.62
N ALA A 256 -5.17 32.95 65.27
CA ALA A 256 -5.02 33.38 63.88
C ALA A 256 -3.77 32.76 63.22
N ALA A 257 -2.70 32.54 64.00
CA ALA A 257 -1.51 31.85 63.54
C ALA A 257 -1.78 30.36 63.23
N GLU A 258 -2.51 29.66 64.10
CA GLU A 258 -2.90 28.25 63.88
C GLU A 258 -3.75 28.06 62.62
N ARG A 259 -4.78 28.89 62.43
CA ARG A 259 -5.64 28.82 61.22
C ARG A 259 -4.85 29.11 59.94
N ARG A 260 -3.90 30.04 59.97
CA ARG A 260 -3.02 30.30 58.81
C ARG A 260 -2.08 29.13 58.53
N ALA A 261 -1.56 28.47 59.56
CA ALA A 261 -0.74 27.28 59.37
C ALA A 261 -1.54 26.15 58.68
N GLU A 262 -2.83 26.01 59.02
CA GLU A 262 -3.74 25.07 58.37
C GLU A 262 -3.99 25.43 56.89
N VAL A 263 -4.27 26.71 56.60
CA VAL A 263 -4.45 27.18 55.20
C VAL A 263 -3.15 27.02 54.39
N ALA A 264 -1.99 27.26 54.99
CA ALA A 264 -0.69 27.03 54.35
C ALA A 264 -0.43 25.54 54.08
N ALA A 265 -0.81 24.66 55.01
CA ALA A 265 -0.71 23.21 54.82
C ALA A 265 -1.62 22.73 53.68
N ASP A 266 -2.85 23.23 53.61
CA ASP A 266 -3.79 22.94 52.52
C ASP A 266 -3.31 23.51 51.18
N TYR A 267 -2.65 24.68 51.17
CA TYR A 267 -2.00 25.23 49.99
C TYR A 267 -0.89 24.30 49.46
N VAL A 268 0.04 23.86 50.31
CA VAL A 268 1.14 22.97 49.92
C VAL A 268 0.59 21.63 49.40
N ARG A 269 -0.44 21.08 50.04
CA ARG A 269 -1.11 19.85 49.57
C ARG A 269 -1.74 20.05 48.18
N THR A 270 -2.42 21.18 47.96
CA THR A 270 -3.03 21.52 46.67
C THR A 270 -1.97 21.73 45.60
N LEU A 271 -0.83 22.35 45.95
CA LEU A 271 0.29 22.55 45.04
C LEU A 271 0.90 21.20 44.60
N GLY A 272 1.15 20.28 45.53
CA GLY A 272 1.62 18.93 45.20
C GLY A 272 0.63 18.14 44.33
N ARG A 273 -0.68 18.32 44.56
CA ARG A 273 -1.72 17.72 43.70
C ARG A 273 -1.76 18.36 42.31
N PHE A 274 -1.56 19.66 42.20
CA PHE A 274 -1.48 20.37 40.92
C PHE A 274 -0.25 19.98 40.10
N GLU A 275 0.91 19.77 40.74
CA GLU A 275 2.13 19.33 40.06
C GLU A 275 2.02 17.91 39.51
N SER A 276 1.32 17.03 40.23
CA SER A 276 1.05 15.65 39.82
C SER A 276 -0.16 15.49 38.90
N ALA A 277 -0.96 16.54 38.67
CA ALA A 277 -2.14 16.49 37.82
C ALA A 277 -1.76 16.31 36.34
N SER A 278 -2.26 15.23 35.73
CA SER A 278 -1.99 14.88 34.33
C SER A 278 -3.26 14.66 33.50
N THR A 279 -4.40 14.51 34.16
CA THR A 279 -5.70 14.26 33.53
C THR A 279 -6.70 15.39 33.80
N ALA A 280 -7.76 15.45 32.99
CA ALA A 280 -8.87 16.39 33.19
C ALA A 280 -9.66 16.14 34.50
N ALA A 281 -9.57 14.93 35.06
CA ALA A 281 -10.15 14.62 36.36
C ALA A 281 -9.31 15.26 37.47
N ASP A 282 -7.98 15.08 37.43
CA ASP A 282 -7.05 15.66 38.41
C ASP A 282 -7.16 17.19 38.43
N HIS A 283 -7.25 17.83 37.26
CA HIS A 283 -7.43 19.28 37.20
C HIS A 283 -8.77 19.74 37.81
N ARG A 284 -9.87 18.99 37.67
CA ARG A 284 -11.15 19.33 38.33
C ARG A 284 -11.09 19.18 39.85
N GLU A 285 -10.35 18.18 40.33
CA GLU A 285 -10.09 18.00 41.76
C GLU A 285 -9.32 19.19 42.33
N VAL A 286 -8.22 19.58 41.68
CA VAL A 286 -7.43 20.76 42.05
C VAL A 286 -8.28 22.03 42.04
N GLU A 287 -9.15 22.19 41.04
CA GLU A 287 -10.05 23.35 40.98
C GLU A 287 -11.02 23.41 42.16
N THR A 288 -11.52 22.26 42.60
CA THR A 288 -12.41 22.14 43.76
C THR A 288 -11.66 22.50 45.05
N MET A 289 -10.41 22.06 45.18
CA MET A 289 -9.53 22.41 46.32
C MET A 289 -9.25 23.91 46.36
N LEU A 290 -8.89 24.50 45.21
CA LEU A 290 -8.65 25.94 45.08
C LEU A 290 -9.88 26.77 45.47
N ALA A 291 -11.07 26.37 45.00
CA ALA A 291 -12.32 27.07 45.34
C ALA A 291 -12.63 27.01 46.84
N ARG A 292 -12.36 25.87 47.50
CA ARG A 292 -12.54 25.72 48.95
C ARG A 292 -11.62 26.65 49.74
N MET A 293 -10.34 26.73 49.33
CA MET A 293 -9.37 27.61 49.97
C MET A 293 -9.71 29.10 49.78
N GLU A 294 -10.12 29.50 48.59
CA GLU A 294 -10.55 30.88 48.32
C GLU A 294 -11.77 31.26 49.18
N GLN A 295 -12.73 30.36 49.34
CA GLN A 295 -13.89 30.57 50.22
C GLN A 295 -13.47 30.69 51.70
N ALA A 296 -12.54 29.84 52.17
CA ALA A 296 -12.02 29.91 53.52
C ALA A 296 -11.37 31.28 53.79
N MET A 297 -10.48 31.74 52.91
CA MET A 297 -9.81 33.04 53.08
C MET A 297 -10.75 34.25 52.92
N ALA A 298 -11.75 34.17 52.04
CA ALA A 298 -12.77 35.22 51.90
C ALA A 298 -13.67 35.33 53.15
N SER A 299 -13.90 34.22 53.85
CA SER A 299 -14.66 34.23 55.10
C SER A 299 -13.88 34.93 56.23
N GLU A 300 -12.56 34.77 56.29
CA GLU A 300 -11.70 35.41 57.29
C GLU A 300 -11.64 36.93 57.12
N THR A 301 -11.47 37.42 55.89
CA THR A 301 -11.45 38.88 55.61
C THR A 301 -12.76 39.57 55.98
N ARG A 302 -13.90 38.86 55.91
CA ARG A 302 -15.20 39.38 56.36
C ARG A 302 -15.33 39.43 57.88
N VAL A 303 -14.78 38.46 58.61
CA VAL A 303 -14.81 38.44 60.09
C VAL A 303 -13.94 39.56 60.67
N ASP A 304 -12.76 39.79 60.10
CA ASP A 304 -11.85 40.86 60.55
C ASP A 304 -12.44 42.27 60.31
N SER A 305 -13.09 42.48 59.18
CA SER A 305 -13.76 43.76 58.88
C SER A 305 -15.00 44.01 59.75
N ALA A 306 -15.73 42.96 60.14
CA ALA A 306 -16.85 43.05 61.08
C ALA A 306 -16.38 43.31 62.53
N GLY A 307 -15.27 42.68 62.96
CA GLY A 307 -14.67 42.89 64.28
C GLY A 307 -14.13 44.31 64.48
N ARG A 308 -13.49 44.89 63.45
CA ARG A 308 -12.96 46.26 63.49
C ARG A 308 -14.05 47.33 63.60
N ARG A 309 -15.24 47.09 63.02
CA ARG A 309 -16.40 48.00 63.15
C ARG A 309 -17.02 48.00 64.55
N ARG A 310 -16.93 46.89 65.31
CA ARG A 310 -17.47 46.81 66.68
C ARG A 310 -16.57 47.44 67.74
N SER A 311 -15.24 47.46 67.57
CA SER A 311 -14.33 48.08 68.56
C SER A 311 -14.15 49.59 68.38
N GLY A 312 -14.42 50.14 67.19
CA GLY A 312 -14.36 51.59 66.92
C GLY A 312 -15.54 52.41 67.43
N GLY A 313 -16.61 51.78 67.93
CA GLY A 313 -17.88 52.45 68.28
C GLY A 313 -18.01 53.01 69.70
N ARG A 314 -17.01 52.88 70.59
CA ARG A 314 -17.17 53.18 72.04
C ARG A 314 -16.35 54.36 72.58
N ARG A 315 -15.96 55.33 71.73
CA ARG A 315 -15.34 56.60 72.15
C ARG A 315 -16.00 57.82 71.50
N ARG A 316 -17.18 58.19 72.00
CA ARG A 316 -17.83 59.51 71.93
C ARG A 316 -18.76 59.55 73.14
N GLY A 317 -18.73 60.45 74.11
CA GLY A 317 -17.83 61.52 74.52
C GLY A 317 -18.38 61.94 75.90
N ARG A 318 -17.57 61.92 76.96
CA ARG A 318 -17.97 62.34 78.30
C ARG A 318 -16.90 63.25 78.90
N ARG A 319 -17.19 64.55 78.94
CA ARG A 319 -16.68 65.66 79.78
C ARG A 319 -16.99 66.96 79.01
N GLY A 320 -17.80 67.93 79.48
CA GLY A 320 -17.76 68.65 80.77
C GLY A 320 -16.48 69.49 80.80
N GLY A 321 -16.44 70.83 80.82
CA GLY A 321 -17.27 71.88 81.40
C GLY A 321 -16.35 72.80 82.23
N ARG A 322 -16.53 74.14 82.17
CA ARG A 322 -15.79 75.26 82.82
C ARG A 322 -14.44 75.63 82.17
N HIS A 323 -14.08 76.90 81.98
CA HIS A 323 -14.44 78.15 82.68
C HIS A 323 -15.27 79.12 81.86
#